data_AF-A0A1J3GJC1-F1
#
_entry.id   AF-A0A1J3GJC1-F1
#
_cell.length_a   1.000
_cell.length_b   1.000
_cell.length_c   1.000
_cell.angle_alpha   90.00
_cell.angle_beta   90.00
_cell.angle_gamma   90.00
#
_symmetry.space_group_name_H-M   'P 1'
#
loop_
_entity.id
_entity.type
_entity.pdbx_description
1 polymer ?
#
loop_
_entity_poly.entity_id
_entity_poly.type
_entity_poly.pdbx_seq_one_letter_code
_entity_poly.pdbx_strand_id
1 'polypeptide(L)'
;EMTKRRGDREVHKDTKEKPGWCRDPHLPPCAAFVEIMAPVFSREAWRCVWHMIQNDLVHGWGLDFALRRCVEPAHEKIGVVDSQWIIHKVIPSLGSQGKSENGKAPWQGVRDRCKMEWTMFQNRLADADKEYLERMVKA
;
A
#
# COMPACT_ATOMS: atom_id res chain seq x y z
N GLU A 1 6.48 9.30 13.06
CA GLU A 1 6.30 8.90 11.66
C GLU A 1 6.80 7.47 11.45
N MET A 2 5.89 6.54 11.14
CA MET A 2 6.17 5.11 10.92
C MET A 2 7.11 4.85 9.72
N THR A 3 7.04 5.64 8.65
CA THR A 3 7.86 5.43 7.44
C THR A 3 9.26 6.06 7.53
N LYS A 4 9.55 6.79 8.61
CA LYS A 4 10.83 7.48 8.77
C LYS A 4 11.90 6.51 9.26
N ARG A 5 12.98 6.40 8.49
CA ARG A 5 14.17 5.60 8.85
C ARG A 5 14.69 5.96 10.24
N ARG A 6 15.07 4.94 11.01
CA ARG A 6 15.77 5.03 12.29
C ARG A 6 17.20 4.50 12.14
N GLY A 7 18.19 5.33 12.48
CA GLY A 7 19.59 4.99 12.25
C GLY A 7 20.17 3.96 13.23
N ASP A 8 19.47 3.69 14.33
CA ASP A 8 19.92 2.90 15.48
C ASP A 8 19.35 1.47 15.50
N ARG A 9 18.61 1.06 14.46
CA ARG A 9 17.86 -0.21 14.44
C ARG A 9 17.96 -0.90 13.10
N GLU A 10 17.71 -2.21 13.10
CA GLU A 10 17.61 -3.00 11.87
C GLU A 10 16.19 -2.94 11.29
N VAL A 11 15.19 -3.04 12.16
CA VAL A 11 13.76 -2.98 11.82
C VAL A 11 13.01 -2.22 12.91
N HIS A 12 11.96 -1.50 12.52
CA HIS A 12 10.98 -0.98 13.47
C HIS A 12 9.54 -1.19 13.00
N LYS A 13 8.65 -1.39 13.97
CA LYS A 13 7.21 -1.64 13.76
C LYS A 13 6.31 -0.66 14.51
N ASP A 14 6.88 0.07 15.47
CA ASP A 14 6.16 1.00 16.31
C ASP A 14 6.73 2.39 16.16
N THR A 15 5.88 3.41 16.23
CA THR A 15 6.25 4.82 16.16
C THR A 15 5.59 5.62 17.28
N LYS A 16 6.35 6.57 17.84
CA LYS A 16 5.78 7.57 18.75
C LYS A 16 5.28 8.73 17.89
N GLU A 17 3.96 8.79 17.75
CA GLU A 17 3.32 9.91 17.06
C GLU A 17 2.95 11.05 18.02
N LYS A 18 2.67 12.21 17.45
CA LYS A 18 2.21 13.38 18.20
C LYS A 18 0.86 13.06 18.89
N PRO A 19 0.57 13.65 20.07
CA PRO A 19 -0.73 13.50 20.71
C PRO A 19 -1.88 13.87 19.74
N GLY A 20 -2.92 13.04 19.68
CA GLY A 20 -4.08 13.24 18.80
C GLY A 20 -3.88 12.81 17.34
N TRP A 21 -2.69 12.37 16.95
CA TRP A 21 -2.43 11.88 15.58
C TRP A 21 -3.01 10.50 15.30
N CYS A 22 -3.02 9.64 16.33
CA CYS A 22 -3.55 8.29 16.27
C CYS A 22 -4.83 8.21 17.09
N ARG A 23 -5.92 7.79 16.46
CA ARG A 23 -7.12 7.36 17.21
C ARG A 23 -6.87 6.05 17.95
N ASP A 24 -6.11 5.16 17.32
CA ASP A 24 -5.70 3.86 17.86
C ASP A 24 -4.25 3.60 17.42
N PRO A 25 -3.33 3.28 18.34
CA PRO A 25 -1.93 2.98 18.01
C PRO A 25 -1.76 1.73 17.13
N HIS A 26 -2.70 0.79 17.14
CA HIS A 26 -2.64 -0.46 16.36
C HIS A 26 -3.25 -0.33 14.96
N LEU A 27 -3.81 0.83 14.61
CA LEU A 27 -4.42 1.09 13.31
C LEU A 27 -3.60 2.08 12.48
N PRO A 28 -3.78 2.06 11.14
CA PRO A 28 -3.24 3.08 10.27
C PRO A 28 -3.69 4.48 10.71
N PRO A 29 -2.83 5.52 10.61
CA PRO A 29 -1.49 5.49 9.99
C PRO A 29 -0.36 5.09 10.95
N CYS A 30 -0.67 4.69 12.18
CA CYS A 30 0.31 4.57 13.26
C CYS A 30 0.93 3.18 13.37
N ALA A 31 0.15 2.15 13.07
CA ALA A 31 0.65 0.79 12.84
C ALA A 31 -0.17 0.13 11.71
N ALA A 32 0.24 -1.08 11.32
CA ALA A 32 -0.43 -1.86 10.27
C ALA A 32 -0.54 -1.14 8.90
N PHE A 33 0.23 -0.07 8.67
CA PHE A 33 0.37 0.63 7.40
C PHE A 33 1.77 1.21 7.28
N VAL A 34 2.37 1.02 6.11
CA VAL A 34 3.64 1.60 5.69
C VAL A 34 3.41 1.99 4.24
N GLU A 35 3.70 3.23 3.85
CA GLU A 35 3.69 3.62 2.43
C GLU A 35 4.79 2.83 1.72
N ILE A 36 4.42 2.09 0.69
CA ILE A 36 5.28 1.04 0.15
C ILE A 36 5.92 1.50 -1.14
N MET A 37 7.25 1.64 -1.08
CA MET A 37 8.07 2.00 -2.23
C MET A 37 8.88 0.82 -2.75
N ALA A 38 9.38 -0.01 -1.84
CA ALA A 38 10.12 -1.24 -2.13
C ALA A 38 9.73 -2.29 -1.08
N PRO A 39 8.58 -2.98 -1.25
CA PRO A 39 8.14 -3.97 -0.28
C PRO A 39 9.04 -5.19 -0.30
N VAL A 40 9.25 -5.78 0.87
CA VAL A 40 9.72 -7.15 1.01
C VAL A 40 8.65 -7.93 1.78
N PHE A 41 8.29 -9.10 1.27
CA PHE A 41 7.24 -9.93 1.84
C PHE A 41 7.81 -11.24 2.36
N SER A 42 7.22 -11.76 3.42
CA SER A 42 7.36 -13.20 3.70
C SER A 42 6.74 -13.99 2.55
N ARG A 43 7.15 -15.25 2.39
CA ARG A 43 6.61 -16.11 1.30
C ARG A 43 5.09 -16.27 1.38
N GLU A 44 4.54 -16.35 2.59
CA GLU A 44 3.10 -16.45 2.82
C GLU A 44 2.38 -15.14 2.47
N ALA A 45 2.85 -14.01 2.99
CA ALA A 45 2.28 -12.71 2.67
C ALA A 45 2.33 -12.44 1.16
N TRP A 46 3.45 -12.77 0.51
CA TRP A 46 3.60 -12.61 -0.94
C TRP A 46 2.54 -13.36 -1.74
N ARG A 47 2.20 -14.60 -1.36
CA ARG A 47 1.16 -15.36 -2.05
C ARG A 47 -0.20 -14.66 -1.98
N CYS A 48 -0.55 -14.10 -0.82
CA CYS A 48 -1.76 -13.32 -0.67
C CYS A 48 -1.71 -12.01 -1.48
N VAL A 49 -0.62 -11.24 -1.38
CA VAL A 49 -0.45 -9.96 -2.10
C VAL A 49 -0.48 -10.19 -3.62
N TRP A 50 0.10 -11.29 -4.10
CA TRP A 50 0.07 -11.69 -5.49
C TRP A 50 -1.36 -11.81 -6.02
N HIS A 51 -2.28 -12.35 -5.23
CA HIS A 51 -3.69 -12.41 -5.60
C HIS A 51 -4.42 -11.06 -5.55
N MET A 52 -3.87 -10.04 -4.87
CA MET A 52 -4.41 -8.68 -4.90
C MET A 52 -4.03 -7.95 -6.19
N ILE A 53 -2.83 -8.21 -6.71
CA ILE A 53 -2.29 -7.63 -7.94
C ILE A 53 -2.81 -8.43 -9.15
N GLN A 54 -4.00 -8.10 -9.65
CA GLN A 54 -4.59 -8.78 -10.82
C GLN A 54 -4.81 -7.84 -12.02
N ASN A 55 -3.95 -6.83 -12.15
CA ASN A 55 -3.85 -6.02 -13.35
C ASN A 55 -2.39 -5.59 -13.50
N ASP A 56 -2.04 -5.04 -14.67
CA ASP A 56 -0.90 -4.15 -14.82
C ASP A 56 -1.19 -2.88 -14.01
N LEU A 57 -1.24 -3.00 -12.67
CA LEU A 57 -1.29 -1.88 -11.73
C LEU A 57 0.07 -1.18 -11.80
N VAL A 58 0.36 -0.59 -12.95
CA VAL A 58 1.63 0.04 -13.30
C VAL A 58 1.95 1.14 -12.27
N HIS A 59 0.94 1.64 -11.57
CA HIS A 59 1.07 2.77 -10.65
C HIS A 59 1.01 2.39 -9.17
N GLY A 60 0.65 1.14 -8.81
CA GLY A 60 0.68 0.60 -7.43
C GLY A 60 -0.09 1.38 -6.34
N TRP A 61 -0.67 2.53 -6.68
CA TRP A 61 -1.19 3.50 -5.72
C TRP A 61 -2.39 2.94 -4.98
N GLY A 62 -2.33 3.02 -3.65
CA GLY A 62 -3.37 2.56 -2.74
C GLY A 62 -3.38 1.05 -2.47
N LEU A 63 -2.51 0.26 -3.13
CA LEU A 63 -2.36 -1.16 -2.82
C LEU A 63 -1.86 -1.37 -1.38
N ASP A 64 -1.00 -0.47 -0.90
CA ASP A 64 -0.46 -0.42 0.45
C ASP A 64 -1.54 -0.37 1.55
N PHE A 65 -2.68 0.28 1.30
CA PHE A 65 -3.83 0.26 2.22
C PHE A 65 -4.43 -1.13 2.44
N ALA A 66 -4.23 -2.06 1.50
CA ALA A 66 -4.84 -3.37 1.54
C ALA A 66 -3.91 -4.47 2.08
N LEU A 67 -2.60 -4.25 2.08
CA LEU A 67 -1.64 -5.33 2.37
C LEU A 67 -1.74 -5.90 3.78
N ARG A 68 -2.26 -5.11 4.74
CA ARG A 68 -2.57 -5.57 6.09
C ARG A 68 -3.49 -6.80 6.11
N ARG A 69 -4.32 -7.00 5.07
CA ARG A 69 -5.19 -8.18 4.94
C ARG A 69 -4.42 -9.48 4.74
N CYS A 70 -3.14 -9.43 4.36
CA CYS A 70 -2.31 -10.60 4.12
C CYS A 70 -1.53 -11.09 5.35
N VAL A 71 -1.73 -10.46 6.51
CA VAL A 71 -1.00 -10.80 7.74
C VAL A 71 -1.88 -10.53 8.97
N GLU A 72 -1.89 -11.45 9.94
CA GLU A 72 -2.61 -11.30 11.20
C GLU A 72 -1.70 -11.63 12.40
N PRO A 73 -1.59 -10.78 13.45
CA PRO A 73 -2.08 -9.41 13.51
C PRO A 73 -1.16 -8.45 12.73
N ALA A 74 -1.77 -7.58 11.92
CA ALA A 74 -1.01 -6.75 10.98
C ALA A 74 -0.03 -5.78 11.66
N HIS A 75 -0.41 -5.21 12.80
CA HIS A 75 0.42 -4.23 13.52
C HIS A 75 1.70 -4.85 14.10
N GLU A 76 1.75 -6.16 14.32
CA GLU A 76 2.96 -6.86 14.79
C GLU A 76 3.83 -7.38 13.64
N LYS A 77 3.27 -7.49 12.43
CA LYS A 77 3.92 -8.15 11.28
C LYS A 77 4.39 -7.16 10.21
N ILE A 78 3.90 -5.93 10.22
CA ILE A 78 4.29 -4.88 9.28
C ILE A 78 5.27 -3.92 9.95
N GLY A 79 6.33 -3.55 9.23
CA GLY A 79 7.34 -2.61 9.70
C GLY A 79 8.26 -2.12 8.59
N VAL A 80 9.23 -1.31 8.97
CA VAL A 80 10.25 -0.75 8.08
C VAL A 80 11.58 -1.42 8.38
N VAL A 81 12.28 -1.84 7.33
CA VAL A 81 13.68 -2.31 7.40
C VAL A 81 14.59 -1.09 7.29
N ASP A 82 15.25 -0.73 8.39
CA ASP A 82 16.11 0.45 8.49
C ASP A 82 17.55 0.19 8.04
N SER A 83 18.01 -1.06 8.19
CA SER A 83 19.36 -1.50 7.83
C SER A 83 19.61 -1.47 6.32
N GLN A 84 18.56 -1.65 5.53
CA GLN A 84 18.58 -1.59 4.07
C GLN A 84 17.50 -0.62 3.60
N TRP A 85 17.92 0.59 3.28
CA TRP A 85 17.03 1.69 2.92
C TRP A 85 17.33 2.18 1.51
N ILE A 86 16.32 2.77 0.88
CA ILE A 86 16.42 3.34 -0.46
C ILE A 86 16.12 4.83 -0.38
N ILE A 87 16.87 5.63 -1.13
CA ILE A 87 16.55 7.04 -1.32
C ILE A 87 15.41 7.13 -2.34
N HIS A 88 14.22 7.51 -1.88
CA HIS A 88 13.17 7.92 -2.79
C HIS A 88 13.45 9.34 -3.31
N LYS A 89 13.75 9.48 -4.60
CA LYS A 89 14.04 10.78 -5.22
C LYS A 89 12.81 11.64 -5.50
N VAL A 90 11.60 11.14 -5.25
CA VAL A 90 10.33 11.83 -5.58
C VAL A 90 10.24 12.21 -7.06
N ILE A 91 10.96 11.47 -7.92
CA ILE A 91 10.88 11.63 -9.37
C ILE A 91 9.75 10.71 -9.83
N PRO A 92 8.63 11.24 -10.35
CA PRO A 92 7.56 10.40 -10.83
C PRO A 92 8.06 9.51 -11.96
N SER A 93 8.07 8.21 -11.73
CA SER A 93 8.30 7.25 -12.80
C SER A 93 7.09 7.26 -13.74
N LEU A 94 7.35 7.02 -15.03
CA LEU A 94 6.31 6.78 -16.04
C LEU A 94 5.44 7.99 -16.41
N GLY A 95 5.71 9.19 -15.89
CA GLY A 95 4.98 10.41 -16.24
C GLY A 95 4.97 10.72 -17.76
N SER A 96 5.96 10.23 -18.51
CA SER A 96 6.02 10.33 -19.97
C SER A 96 5.30 9.20 -20.73
N GLN A 97 4.78 8.18 -20.03
CA GLN A 97 4.10 7.02 -20.64
C GLN A 97 2.58 7.22 -20.83
N GLY A 98 2.06 8.41 -20.56
CA GLY A 98 0.69 8.76 -20.91
C GLY A 98 0.60 9.24 -22.35
N LYS A 99 -0.58 9.12 -22.95
CA LYS A 99 -0.86 9.74 -24.24
C LYS A 99 -1.13 11.23 -24.04
N SER A 100 -0.51 12.06 -24.88
CA SER A 100 -0.86 13.47 -25.00
C SER A 100 -2.09 13.58 -25.89
N GLU A 101 -3.24 13.90 -25.30
CA GLU A 101 -4.51 14.05 -26.01
C GLU A 101 -5.10 15.44 -25.72
N ASN A 102 -5.66 16.10 -26.73
CA ASN A 102 -6.34 17.40 -26.60
C ASN A 102 -5.49 18.49 -25.89
N GLY A 103 -4.18 18.52 -26.15
CA GLY A 103 -3.25 19.48 -25.54
C GLY A 103 -2.86 19.18 -24.09
N LYS A 104 -3.31 18.06 -23.50
CA LYS A 104 -2.90 17.63 -22.16
C LYS A 104 -1.50 17.02 -22.18
N ALA A 105 -0.71 17.31 -21.16
CA ALA A 105 0.60 16.72 -21.00
C ALA A 105 0.49 15.22 -20.65
N PRO A 106 1.44 14.36 -21.09
CA PRO A 106 1.42 12.91 -20.84
C PRO A 106 1.15 12.50 -19.38
N TRP A 107 1.71 13.22 -18.41
CA TRP A 107 1.56 12.90 -16.98
C TRP A 107 0.11 13.00 -16.50
N GLN A 108 -0.73 13.80 -17.17
CA GLN A 108 -2.15 13.89 -16.86
C GLN A 108 -2.88 12.60 -17.24
N GLY A 109 -2.57 12.03 -18.42
CA GLY A 109 -3.11 10.73 -18.84
C GLY A 109 -2.66 9.59 -17.91
N VAL A 110 -1.42 9.64 -17.42
CA VAL A 110 -0.92 8.73 -16.38
C VAL A 110 -1.76 8.85 -15.12
N ARG A 111 -1.98 10.07 -14.62
CA ARG A 111 -2.77 10.32 -13.40
C ARG A 111 -4.22 9.86 -13.54
N ASP A 112 -4.84 10.07 -14.70
CA ASP A 112 -6.21 9.61 -14.97
C ASP A 112 -6.29 8.08 -15.00
N ARG A 113 -5.29 7.41 -15.60
CA ARG A 113 -5.15 5.96 -15.53
C ARG A 113 -4.95 5.45 -14.10
N CYS A 114 -4.11 6.09 -13.28
CA CYS A 114 -3.93 5.72 -11.86
C CYS A 114 -5.26 5.71 -11.10
N LYS A 115 -6.08 6.75 -11.31
CA LYS A 115 -7.39 6.86 -10.64
C LYS A 115 -8.34 5.75 -11.09
N MET A 116 -8.37 5.46 -12.38
CA MET A 116 -9.19 4.37 -12.92
C MET A 116 -8.75 3.01 -12.37
N GLU A 117 -7.44 2.72 -12.36
CA GLU A 117 -6.85 1.53 -11.77
C GLU A 117 -7.21 1.39 -10.29
N TRP A 118 -7.13 2.50 -9.54
CA TRP A 118 -7.53 2.54 -8.15
C TRP A 118 -9.01 2.20 -7.94
N THR A 119 -9.92 2.81 -8.71
CA THR A 119 -11.36 2.50 -8.62
C THR A 119 -11.64 1.03 -8.94
N MET A 120 -11.01 0.46 -9.95
CA MET A 120 -11.15 -0.97 -10.27
C MET A 120 -10.69 -1.86 -9.11
N PHE A 121 -9.55 -1.51 -8.50
CA PHE A 121 -9.04 -2.24 -7.34
C PHE A 121 -9.98 -2.15 -6.13
N GLN A 122 -10.51 -0.97 -5.82
CA GLN A 122 -11.46 -0.79 -4.73
C GLN A 122 -12.74 -1.62 -4.92
N ASN A 123 -13.30 -1.62 -6.14
CA ASN A 123 -14.49 -2.41 -6.44
C ASN A 123 -14.25 -3.91 -6.23
N ARG A 124 -13.13 -4.42 -6.76
CA ARG A 124 -12.73 -5.82 -6.56
C ARG A 124 -12.58 -6.20 -5.08
N LEU A 125 -11.96 -5.34 -4.28
CA LEU A 125 -11.83 -5.58 -2.85
C LEU A 125 -13.19 -5.57 -2.14
N ALA A 126 -14.08 -4.64 -2.50
CA ALA A 126 -15.41 -4.57 -1.92
C ALA A 126 -16.24 -5.83 -2.25
N ASP A 127 -16.16 -6.32 -3.49
CA ASP A 127 -16.81 -7.56 -3.91
C ASP A 127 -16.25 -8.77 -3.14
N ALA A 128 -14.93 -8.86 -2.98
CA ALA A 128 -14.28 -9.91 -2.20
C ALA A 128 -14.69 -9.87 -0.71
N ASP A 129 -14.73 -8.67 -0.11
CA ASP A 129 -15.17 -8.48 1.29
C ASP A 129 -16.64 -8.93 1.44
N LYS A 130 -17.51 -8.59 0.47
CA LYS A 130 -18.90 -9.04 0.45
C LYS A 130 -19.02 -10.56 0.37
N GLU A 131 -18.33 -11.20 -0.57
CA GLU A 131 -18.33 -12.65 -0.70
C GLU A 131 -17.83 -13.36 0.56
N TYR A 132 -16.76 -12.84 1.17
CA TYR A 132 -16.22 -13.37 2.42
C TYR A 132 -17.26 -13.32 3.55
N LEU A 133 -17.90 -12.17 3.75
CA LEU A 133 -18.94 -12.01 4.76
C LEU A 133 -20.15 -12.92 4.50
N GLU A 134 -20.60 -13.06 3.25
CA GLU A 134 -21.68 -13.98 2.90
C GLU A 134 -21.34 -15.44 3.21
N ARG A 135 -20.08 -15.86 2.99
CA ARG A 135 -19.62 -17.20 3.36
C ARG A 135 -19.56 -17.39 4.86
N MET A 136 -19.14 -16.37 5.62
CA MET A 136 -19.13 -16.42 7.08
C MET A 136 -20.53 -16.52 7.68
N VAL A 137 -21.52 -15.84 7.10
CA VAL A 137 -22.93 -15.92 7.56
C VAL A 137 -23.57 -17.28 7.24
N LYS A 138 -23.10 -17.94 6.17
CA LYS A 138 -23.60 -19.26 5.74
C LYS A 138 -22.88 -20.45 6.40
N ALA A 139 -21.76 -20.20 7.08
CA ALA A 139 -20.96 -21.21 7.80
C ALA A 139 -21.44 -21.36 9.25
#